data_AF-A0A644Y211-F1
#
_entry.id   AF-A0A644Y211-F1
#
_cell.length_a   1.000
_cell.length_b   1.000
_cell.length_c   1.000
_cell.angle_alpha   90.00
_cell.angle_beta   90.00
_cell.angle_gamma   90.00
#
_symmetry.space_group_name_H-M   'P 1'
#
loop_
_entity.id
_entity.type
_entity.pdbx_description
1 polymer ?
#
loop_
_entity_poly.entity_id
_entity_poly.type
_entity_poly.pdbx_seq_one_letter_code
_entity_poly.pdbx_strand_id
1 'polypeptide(L)'
;MLFVDLDHFKQLNDRYGHAKGDEVLVRVAQAVRDCLREYDLLGRVGGEEFSIFLTGTTLDGGRTVAERIRASIEAQRVPFHGGHIRVTASIGITGSCCSVRPLTSIHEIQPLADKAMYEAKLAGRNQVAVFGA
;
A
#
# COMPACT_ATOMS: atom_id res chain seq x y z
N MET A 1 -0.67 11.19 1.76
CA MET A 1 -1.08 9.92 2.37
C MET A 1 -1.12 8.85 1.29
N LEU A 2 -0.67 7.64 1.62
CA LEU A 2 -0.80 6.45 0.78
C LEU A 2 -1.76 5.46 1.45
N PHE A 3 -2.55 4.76 0.64
CA PHE A 3 -3.37 3.63 1.06
C PHE A 3 -2.98 2.42 0.22
N VAL A 4 -2.57 1.34 0.90
CA VAL A 4 -1.97 0.15 0.28
C VAL A 4 -2.86 -1.04 0.61
N ASP A 5 -3.24 -1.81 -0.40
CA ASP A 5 -3.98 -3.06 -0.24
C ASP A 5 -3.33 -4.17 -1.05
N LEU A 6 -3.09 -5.32 -0.41
CA LEU A 6 -2.46 -6.48 -1.05
C LEU A 6 -3.40 -7.15 -2.04
N ASP A 7 -2.92 -7.34 -3.26
CA ASP A 7 -3.71 -7.91 -4.32
C ASP A 7 -3.94 -9.41 -4.11
N HIS A 8 -5.21 -9.83 -4.23
CA HIS A 8 -5.62 -11.22 -4.14
C HIS A 8 -5.22 -11.91 -2.82
N PHE A 9 -5.07 -11.17 -1.72
CA PHE A 9 -4.57 -11.74 -0.46
C PHE A 9 -5.52 -12.77 0.15
N LYS A 10 -6.84 -12.61 0.01
CA LYS A 10 -7.79 -13.69 0.33
C LYS A 10 -7.49 -14.99 -0.43
N GLN A 11 -7.22 -14.93 -1.74
CA GLN A 11 -6.91 -16.11 -2.56
C GLN A 11 -5.56 -16.72 -2.16
N LEU A 12 -4.60 -15.89 -1.76
CA LEU A 12 -3.34 -16.34 -1.17
C LEU A 12 -3.60 -17.14 0.12
N ASN A 13 -4.43 -16.62 1.02
CA ASN A 13 -4.82 -17.34 2.24
C ASN A 13 -5.54 -18.65 1.95
N ASP A 14 -6.51 -18.64 1.02
CA ASP A 14 -7.26 -19.83 0.63
C ASP A 14 -6.33 -20.91 0.03
N ARG A 15 -5.25 -20.49 -0.66
CA ARG A 15 -4.30 -21.39 -1.32
C ARG A 15 -3.20 -21.92 -0.40
N TYR A 16 -2.64 -21.09 0.48
CA TYR A 16 -1.44 -21.40 1.26
C TYR A 16 -1.67 -21.49 2.77
N GLY A 17 -2.89 -21.16 3.23
CA GLY A 17 -3.28 -21.14 4.63
C GLY A 17 -2.90 -19.83 5.34
N HIS A 18 -3.69 -19.47 6.34
CA HIS A 18 -3.53 -18.23 7.11
C HIS A 18 -2.14 -18.07 7.74
N ALA A 19 -1.52 -19.16 8.22
CA ALA A 19 -0.16 -19.10 8.78
C ALA A 19 0.89 -18.60 7.78
N LYS A 20 0.72 -18.89 6.48
CA LYS A 20 1.58 -18.33 5.42
C LYS A 20 1.18 -16.91 5.05
N GLY A 21 -0.11 -16.60 5.06
CA GLY A 21 -0.60 -15.23 4.93
C GLY A 21 0.01 -14.29 5.96
N ASP A 22 0.09 -14.72 7.22
CA ASP A 22 0.70 -13.94 8.30
C ASP A 22 2.19 -13.68 8.05
N GLU A 23 2.93 -14.68 7.57
CA GLU A 23 4.35 -14.49 7.18
C GLU A 23 4.48 -13.48 6.03
N VAL A 24 3.59 -13.55 5.04
CA VAL A 24 3.55 -12.59 3.93
C VAL A 24 3.30 -11.18 4.46
N LEU A 25 2.34 -10.99 5.37
CA LEU A 25 2.05 -9.69 5.96
C LEU A 25 3.23 -9.10 6.73
N VAL A 26 3.95 -9.93 7.50
CA VAL A 26 5.16 -9.50 8.22
C VAL A 26 6.23 -9.02 7.24
N ARG A 27 6.49 -9.78 6.17
CA ARG A 27 7.48 -9.40 5.15
C ARG A 27 7.08 -8.16 4.37
N VAL A 28 5.81 -8.03 4.02
CA VAL A 28 5.25 -6.81 3.39
C VAL A 28 5.44 -5.62 4.30
N ALA A 29 5.07 -5.72 5.58
CA ALA A 29 5.22 -4.63 6.53
C ALA A 29 6.69 -4.19 6.66
N GLN A 30 7.63 -5.14 6.67
CA GLN A 30 9.06 -4.82 6.66
C GLN A 30 9.50 -4.15 5.36
N ALA A 31 9.11 -4.70 4.21
CA ALA A 31 9.42 -4.14 2.89
C ALA A 31 8.91 -2.71 2.72
N VAL A 32 7.73 -2.42 3.28
CA VAL A 32 7.16 -1.07 3.35
C VAL A 32 7.98 -0.19 4.28
N ARG A 33 8.28 -0.62 5.51
CA ARG A 33 9.09 0.15 6.48
C ARG A 33 10.46 0.53 5.93
N ASP A 34 11.13 -0.37 5.23
CA ASP A 34 12.46 -0.12 4.65
C ASP A 34 12.42 0.97 3.56
N CYS A 35 11.23 1.27 3.02
CA CYS A 35 11.01 2.35 2.07
C CYS A 35 10.66 3.69 2.73
N LEU A 36 10.48 3.74 4.04
CA LEU A 36 10.00 4.92 4.76
C LEU A 36 11.12 5.61 5.55
N ARG A 37 10.95 6.90 5.81
CA ARG A 37 11.82 7.65 6.73
C ARG A 37 11.39 7.39 8.17
N GLU A 38 12.27 7.67 9.12
CA GLU A 38 12.02 7.45 10.55
C GLU A 38 10.76 8.15 11.08
N TYR A 39 10.42 9.32 10.53
CA TYR A 39 9.25 10.12 10.94
C TYR A 39 8.01 9.90 10.06
N ASP A 40 8.08 9.04 9.05
CA ASP A 40 6.90 8.64 8.29
C ASP A 40 6.10 7.62 9.11
N LEU A 41 4.77 7.73 9.09
CA LEU A 41 3.91 6.84 9.87
C LEU A 41 3.39 5.70 9.01
N LEU A 42 3.53 4.47 9.50
CA LEU A 42 2.94 3.27 8.92
C LEU A 42 1.97 2.65 9.93
N GLY A 43 0.72 2.44 9.51
CA GLY A 43 -0.28 1.72 10.28
C GLY A 43 -0.94 0.62 9.45
N ARG A 44 -1.18 -0.55 10.06
CA ARG A 44 -2.07 -1.57 9.49
C ARG A 44 -3.49 -1.25 9.95
N VAL A 45 -4.38 -0.95 9.00
CA VAL A 45 -5.75 -0.47 9.28
C VAL A 45 -6.81 -1.55 9.08
N GLY A 46 -6.47 -2.62 8.37
CA GLY A 46 -7.34 -3.75 8.12
C GLY A 46 -6.59 -5.08 8.02
N GLY A 47 -7.24 -6.08 7.42
CA GLY A 47 -6.68 -7.42 7.26
C GLY A 47 -5.42 -7.40 6.38
N GLU A 48 -5.51 -6.80 5.20
CA GLU A 48 -4.44 -6.72 4.19
C GLU A 48 -4.11 -5.27 3.78
N GLU A 49 -4.61 -4.32 4.58
CA GLU A 49 -4.61 -2.89 4.28
C GLU A 49 -3.65 -2.12 5.20
N PHE A 50 -2.87 -1.23 4.60
CA PHE A 50 -1.92 -0.35 5.27
C PHE A 50 -2.14 1.12 4.88
N SER A 51 -2.12 1.99 5.88
CA SER A 51 -2.14 3.44 5.72
C SER A 51 -0.76 4.01 6.00
N ILE A 52 -0.29 4.92 5.14
CA ILE A 52 1.02 5.56 5.26
C ILE A 52 0.86 7.08 5.21
N PHE A 53 1.39 7.76 6.23
CA PHE A 53 1.43 9.22 6.26
C PHE A 53 2.87 9.71 6.04
N LEU A 54 3.08 10.37 4.89
CA LEU A 54 4.36 10.96 4.52
C LEU A 54 4.36 12.44 4.92
N THR A 55 5.16 12.79 5.92
CA THR A 55 5.20 14.15 6.46
C THR A 55 6.05 15.06 5.56
N GLY A 56 5.60 16.29 5.31
CA GLY A 56 6.35 17.27 4.52
C GLY A 56 6.67 16.83 3.09
N THR A 57 5.84 15.97 2.51
CA THR A 57 6.09 15.35 1.19
C THR A 57 5.10 15.88 0.15
N THR A 58 5.62 16.28 -1.01
CA THR A 58 4.81 16.68 -2.17
C THR A 58 4.09 15.49 -2.79
N LEU A 59 3.10 15.74 -3.65
CA LEU A 59 2.39 14.65 -4.33
C LEU A 59 3.34 13.79 -5.20
N ASP A 60 4.25 14.42 -5.95
CA ASP A 60 5.26 13.71 -6.77
C ASP A 60 6.27 12.92 -5.91
N GLY A 61 6.68 13.49 -4.78
CA GLY A 61 7.50 12.77 -3.79
C GLY A 61 6.76 11.55 -3.24
N GLY A 62 5.46 11.70 -2.94
CA GLY A 62 4.60 10.62 -2.52
C GLY A 62 4.45 9.52 -3.57
N ARG A 63 4.32 9.90 -4.85
CA ARG A 63 4.30 8.96 -5.98
C ARG A 63 5.60 8.18 -6.10
N THR A 64 6.73 8.85 -5.94
CA THR A 64 8.05 8.20 -5.96
C THR A 64 8.17 7.17 -4.82
N VAL A 65 7.73 7.52 -3.62
CA VAL A 65 7.75 6.60 -2.46
C VAL A 65 6.79 5.43 -2.68
N ALA A 66 5.58 5.68 -3.21
CA ALA A 66 4.61 4.64 -3.49
C ALA A 66 5.10 3.63 -4.53
N GLU A 67 5.71 4.10 -5.63
CA GLU A 67 6.27 3.19 -6.64
C GLU A 67 7.42 2.34 -6.08
N ARG A 68 8.25 2.94 -5.22
CA ARG A 68 9.29 2.19 -4.51
C ARG A 68 8.69 1.11 -3.61
N ILE A 69 7.64 1.43 -2.85
CA ILE A 69 6.92 0.47 -2.00
C ILE A 69 6.33 -0.65 -2.85
N ARG A 70 5.62 -0.31 -3.94
CA ARG A 70 4.99 -1.27 -4.85
C ARG A 70 6.03 -2.25 -5.40
N ALA A 71 7.15 -1.75 -5.91
CA ALA A 71 8.24 -2.56 -6.43
C ALA A 71 8.91 -3.43 -5.33
N SER A 72 9.07 -2.88 -4.12
CA SER A 72 9.62 -3.61 -2.97
C SER A 72 8.73 -4.79 -2.54
N ILE A 73 7.41 -4.60 -2.54
CA ILE A 73 6.42 -5.65 -2.28
C ILE A 73 6.45 -6.71 -3.39
N GLU A 74 6.41 -6.28 -4.67
CA GLU A 74 6.45 -7.18 -5.83
C GLU A 74 7.73 -8.04 -5.88
N ALA A 75 8.85 -7.50 -5.38
CA ALA A 75 10.12 -8.20 -5.28
C ALA A 75 10.15 -9.27 -4.18
N GLN A 76 9.21 -9.28 -3.23
CA GLN A 76 9.19 -10.26 -2.14
C GLN A 76 9.06 -11.69 -2.68
N ARG A 77 9.82 -12.59 -2.08
CA ARG A 77 9.79 -14.03 -2.35
C ARG A 77 9.67 -14.74 -1.01
N VAL A 78 8.47 -15.21 -0.67
CA VAL A 78 8.22 -15.89 0.62
C VAL A 78 8.37 -17.40 0.41
N PRO A 79 9.37 -18.07 1.02
CA PRO A 79 9.63 -19.48 0.76
C PRO A 79 8.45 -20.40 1.10
N PHE A 80 8.13 -21.34 0.22
CA PHE A 80 7.08 -22.34 0.45
C PHE A 80 7.30 -23.59 -0.43
N HIS A 81 7.42 -24.77 0.20
CA HIS A 81 7.53 -26.09 -0.47
C HIS A 81 8.46 -26.12 -1.70
N GLY A 82 9.71 -25.68 -1.55
CA GLY A 82 10.69 -25.68 -2.64
C GLY A 82 10.49 -24.59 -3.70
N GLY A 83 9.51 -23.70 -3.52
CA GLY A 83 9.30 -22.50 -4.32
C GLY A 83 9.11 -21.25 -3.46
N HIS A 84 8.45 -20.24 -4.03
CA HIS A 84 8.13 -18.99 -3.34
C HIS A 84 6.71 -18.50 -3.66
N ILE A 85 6.07 -17.89 -2.67
CA ILE A 85 4.84 -17.13 -2.81
C ILE A 85 5.22 -15.71 -3.25
N ARG A 86 4.48 -15.18 -4.23
CA ARG A 86 4.57 -13.78 -4.67
C ARG A 86 3.32 -13.04 -4.24
N VAL A 87 3.46 -11.75 -3.96
CA VAL A 87 2.36 -10.84 -3.64
C VAL A 87 2.63 -9.50 -4.31
N THR A 88 1.58 -8.82 -4.74
CA THR A 88 1.63 -7.44 -5.25
C THR A 88 0.67 -6.58 -4.45
N ALA A 89 0.75 -5.26 -4.63
CA ALA A 89 -0.15 -4.34 -3.97
C ALA A 89 -0.64 -3.28 -4.95
N SER A 90 -1.87 -2.84 -4.74
CA SER A 90 -2.42 -1.65 -5.36
C SER A 90 -2.33 -0.49 -4.36
N ILE A 91 -1.87 0.68 -4.81
CA ILE A 91 -1.59 1.82 -3.94
C ILE A 91 -2.31 3.06 -4.44
N GLY A 92 -3.07 3.69 -3.56
CA GLY A 92 -3.70 4.97 -3.81
C GLY A 92 -2.98 6.10 -3.09
N ILE A 93 -2.90 7.26 -3.74
CA ILE A 93 -2.23 8.45 -3.21
C ILE A 93 -3.20 9.61 -3.14
N THR A 94 -3.11 10.39 -2.08
CA THR A 94 -3.72 11.71 -2.00
C THR A 94 -2.80 12.69 -1.26
N GLY A 95 -2.97 13.98 -1.53
CA GLY A 95 -2.26 15.07 -0.86
C GLY A 95 -3.18 16.26 -0.62
N SER A 96 -2.74 17.23 0.17
CA SER A 96 -3.53 18.43 0.49
C SER A 96 -3.92 19.24 -0.75
N CYS A 97 -3.13 19.17 -1.82
CA CYS A 97 -3.43 19.80 -3.11
C CYS A 97 -4.58 19.15 -3.88
N CYS A 98 -5.00 17.93 -3.52
CA CYS A 98 -6.08 17.21 -4.20
C CYS A 98 -7.48 17.63 -3.74
N SER A 99 -7.60 18.63 -2.87
CA SER A 99 -8.87 19.12 -2.31
C SER A 99 -8.94 20.64 -2.39
N VAL A 100 -10.12 21.17 -2.70
CA VAL A 100 -10.42 22.62 -2.77
C VAL A 100 -10.33 23.28 -1.38
N ARG A 101 -10.56 22.50 -0.32
CA ARG A 101 -10.42 22.94 1.07
C ARG A 101 -9.27 22.21 1.78
N PRO A 102 -8.68 22.81 2.82
CA PRO A 102 -7.75 22.10 3.69
C PRO A 102 -8.37 20.82 4.26
N LEU A 103 -7.65 19.72 4.14
CA LEU A 103 -7.97 18.45 4.79
C LEU A 103 -7.32 18.47 6.17
N THR A 104 -8.12 18.37 7.23
CA THR A 104 -7.64 18.61 8.61
C THR A 104 -7.61 17.36 9.47
N SER A 105 -8.11 16.22 8.99
CA SER A 105 -8.10 14.97 9.74
C SER A 105 -7.89 13.75 8.85
N ILE A 106 -7.39 12.67 9.45
CA ILE A 106 -7.19 11.38 8.76
C ILE A 106 -8.51 10.82 8.20
N HIS A 107 -9.64 11.05 8.88
CA HIS A 107 -10.97 10.62 8.44
C HIS A 107 -11.41 11.27 7.12
N GLU A 108 -10.88 12.45 6.78
CA GLU A 108 -11.15 13.12 5.51
C GLU A 108 -10.18 12.70 4.41
N ILE A 109 -8.92 12.43 4.77
CA ILE A 109 -7.83 12.15 3.83
C ILE A 109 -7.89 10.68 3.37
N GLN A 110 -8.11 9.75 4.30
CA GLN A 110 -8.05 8.31 4.04
C GLN A 110 -9.02 7.86 2.93
N PRO A 111 -10.30 8.28 2.91
CA PRO A 111 -11.23 7.86 1.86
C PRO A 111 -10.82 8.30 0.44
N LEU A 112 -10.02 9.37 0.31
CA LEU A 112 -9.54 9.83 -1.01
C LEU A 112 -8.42 8.92 -1.52
N ALA A 113 -7.49 8.55 -0.64
CA ALA A 113 -6.44 7.58 -0.97
C ALA A 113 -7.03 6.19 -1.26
N ASP A 114 -8.05 5.77 -0.51
CA ASP A 114 -8.76 4.52 -0.74
C ASP A 114 -9.44 4.48 -2.13
N LYS A 115 -10.13 5.57 -2.52
CA LYS A 115 -10.71 5.68 -3.87
C LYS A 115 -9.67 5.53 -4.98
N ALA A 116 -8.52 6.19 -4.83
CA ALA A 116 -7.43 6.04 -5.80
C ALA A 116 -6.88 4.60 -5.80
N MET A 117 -6.72 3.97 -4.64
CA MET A 117 -6.28 2.57 -4.56
C MET A 117 -7.26 1.64 -5.29
N TYR A 118 -8.56 1.90 -5.15
CA TYR A 118 -9.59 1.17 -5.87
C TYR A 118 -9.48 1.34 -7.39
N GLU A 119 -9.18 2.54 -7.88
CA GLU A 119 -8.89 2.78 -9.31
C GLU A 119 -7.67 1.97 -9.78
N ALA A 120 -6.60 1.92 -8.98
CA ALA A 120 -5.45 1.06 -9.28
C ALA A 120 -5.84 -0.43 -9.38
N LYS A 121 -6.76 -0.91 -8.54
CA LYS A 121 -7.28 -2.28 -8.64
C LYS A 121 -8.09 -2.50 -9.93
N LEU A 122 -8.94 -1.56 -10.30
CA LEU A 122 -9.75 -1.64 -11.53
C LEU A 122 -8.90 -1.58 -12.79
N ALA A 123 -7.83 -0.78 -12.79
CA ALA A 123 -6.92 -0.62 -13.92
C ALA A 123 -5.93 -1.79 -14.08
N GLY A 124 -6.07 -2.88 -13.33
CA GLY A 124 -5.25 -4.09 -13.50
C GLY A 124 -4.36 -4.48 -12.31
N ARG A 125 -4.48 -3.79 -11.16
CA ARG A 125 -3.70 -4.03 -9.93
C ARG A 125 -2.20 -3.78 -10.10
N ASN A 126 -1.42 -4.06 -9.05
CA ASN A 126 0.03 -3.89 -9.04
C ASN A 126 0.50 -2.54 -9.61
N GLN A 127 -0.15 -1.46 -9.18
CA GLN A 127 0.13 -0.12 -9.66
C GLN A 127 -0.25 0.94 -8.64
N VAL A 128 0.18 2.16 -8.94
CA VAL A 128 -0.09 3.35 -8.16
C VAL A 128 -1.10 4.23 -8.90
N ALA A 129 -2.12 4.71 -8.20
CA ALA A 129 -3.06 5.71 -8.71
C ALA A 129 -3.11 6.92 -7.76
N VAL A 130 -3.42 8.08 -8.32
CA VAL A 130 -3.44 9.35 -7.61
C VAL A 130 -4.85 9.91 -7.65
N PHE A 131 -5.39 10.26 -6.48
CA PHE A 131 -6.73 10.82 -6.38
C PHE A 131 -6.81 12.17 -7.09
N GLY A 132 -7.75 12.29 -8.03
CA GLY A 132 -8.00 13.52 -8.79
C GLY A 132 -6.99 13.80 -9.91
N ALA A 133 -6.18 12.81 -10.30
CA ALA A 133 -5.31 12.87 -11.47
C ALA A 133 -6.03 12.47 -12.77
#